data_AF-A0A1Q7KS91-F1
#
_entry.id   AF-A0A1Q7KS91-F1
#
_cell.length_a   1.000
_cell.length_b   1.000
_cell.length_c   1.000
_cell.angle_alpha   90.00
_cell.angle_beta   90.00
_cell.angle_gamma   90.00
#
_symmetry.space_group_name_H-M   'P 1'
#
loop_
_entity.id
_entity.type
_entity.pdbx_description
1 polymer ?
#
loop_
_entity_poly.entity_id
_entity_poly.type
_entity_poly.pdbx_seq_one_letter_code
_entity_poly.pdbx_strand_id
1 'polypeptide(L)'
;MLLIFIGVLCLMAQPARQKAEDKIEQPARTAREQSTPEGHHNHQAPVLDELMNPETRAKLLADKRESEFNHHLAGLFVAVGGAFILLKAVLGKRWTLAKYIWPASFLASGIFVFVWSDTELWPFGDRQWLEALQHNREVLQHKIFAVLLLGLGSIEWLHVKETLKAGWSRLVFPALAIAGSILLLFHQHESGMHGADHMELMARIQSQHLSYAVIGIGIGVAKGAAELRISGRKIFAKLWPMLMIALGILLMFYHE
;
A
#
# COMPACT_ATOMS: atom_id res chain seq x y z
N MET A 1 13.56 -10.86 18.08
CA MET A 1 12.34 -10.31 17.43
C MET A 1 12.59 -9.57 16.10
N LEU A 2 13.85 -9.43 15.61
CA LEU A 2 14.13 -8.85 14.29
C LEU A 2 14.18 -9.91 13.15
N LEU A 3 14.34 -11.19 13.49
CA LEU A 3 14.51 -12.28 12.51
C LEU A 3 13.20 -12.79 11.88
N ILE A 4 12.04 -12.43 12.44
CA ILE A 4 10.73 -12.82 11.88
C ILE A 4 10.37 -11.94 10.66
N PHE A 5 10.89 -10.71 10.60
CA PHE A 5 10.59 -9.77 9.50
C PHE A 5 11.33 -10.07 8.20
N ILE A 6 12.51 -10.71 8.25
CA ILE A 6 13.27 -11.07 7.04
C ILE A 6 12.69 -12.35 6.39
N GLY A 7 12.11 -13.25 7.19
CA GLY A 7 11.52 -14.50 6.67
C GLY A 7 10.30 -14.29 5.77
N VAL A 8 9.49 -13.26 6.03
CA VAL A 8 8.27 -12.96 5.25
C VAL A 8 8.61 -12.35 3.88
N LEU A 9 9.71 -11.61 3.77
CA LEU A 9 10.16 -11.04 2.49
C LEU A 9 10.72 -12.09 1.52
N CYS A 10 11.33 -13.17 2.01
CA CYS A 10 11.90 -14.21 1.13
C CYS A 10 10.86 -15.20 0.59
N LEU A 11 9.70 -15.37 1.26
CA LEU A 11 8.67 -16.32 0.81
C LEU A 11 7.82 -15.77 -0.35
N MET A 12 7.80 -14.45 -0.55
CA MET A 12 7.00 -13.79 -1.60
C MET A 12 7.70 -13.74 -2.97
N ALA A 13 8.95 -14.20 -3.07
CA ALA A 13 9.77 -14.11 -4.28
C ALA A 13 9.85 -15.41 -5.11
N GLN A 14 9.09 -16.46 -4.77
CA GLN A 14 9.06 -17.67 -5.62
C GLN A 14 8.03 -17.54 -6.75
N PRO A 15 8.45 -17.53 -8.03
CA PRO A 15 7.52 -17.68 -9.13
C PRO A 15 6.90 -19.08 -9.06
N ALA A 16 5.56 -19.14 -9.11
CA ALA A 16 4.80 -20.37 -9.12
C ALA A 16 5.23 -21.24 -10.30
N ARG A 17 5.89 -22.37 -10.01
CA ARG A 17 6.26 -23.38 -11.00
C ARG A 17 5.02 -24.24 -11.26
N GLN A 18 4.19 -23.85 -12.23
CA GLN A 18 3.08 -24.69 -12.70
C GLN A 18 3.65 -25.91 -13.41
N LYS A 19 3.37 -27.08 -12.81
CA LYS A 19 3.61 -28.41 -13.36
C LYS A 19 2.44 -28.70 -14.31
N ALA A 20 2.70 -28.76 -15.61
CA ALA A 20 1.74 -29.24 -16.60
C ALA A 20 2.35 -30.45 -17.30
N GLU A 21 2.03 -31.63 -16.76
CA GLU A 21 1.92 -32.84 -17.58
C GLU A 21 0.48 -32.85 -18.08
N ASP A 22 0.26 -32.56 -19.36
CA ASP A 22 -0.80 -33.24 -20.09
C ASP A 22 -0.38 -33.46 -21.55
N LYS A 23 -0.70 -34.65 -22.01
CA LYS A 23 -0.20 -35.33 -23.19
C LYS A 23 -1.30 -35.23 -24.25
N ILE A 24 -1.08 -34.46 -25.30
CA ILE A 24 -1.96 -34.49 -26.47
C ILE A 24 -1.14 -34.76 -27.73
N GLU A 25 -1.41 -35.92 -28.32
CA GLU A 25 -0.96 -36.44 -29.59
C GLU A 25 -1.17 -35.45 -30.75
N GLN A 26 -0.12 -35.22 -31.54
CA GLN A 26 -0.21 -34.59 -32.86
C GLN A 26 -0.37 -35.65 -33.95
N PRO A 27 -1.22 -35.42 -34.96
CA PRO A 27 -0.97 -35.94 -36.29
C PRO A 27 -0.44 -34.84 -37.22
N ALA A 28 0.64 -35.18 -37.92
CA ALA A 28 1.31 -34.36 -38.91
C ALA A 28 0.43 -34.00 -40.12
N ARG A 29 0.59 -32.78 -40.66
CA ARG A 29 0.40 -32.45 -42.09
C ARG A 29 1.10 -31.13 -42.47
N THR A 30 2.24 -31.30 -43.17
CA THR A 30 2.72 -30.57 -44.36
C THR A 30 2.41 -29.08 -44.58
N ALA A 31 3.48 -28.28 -44.42
CA ALA A 31 4.05 -27.26 -45.31
C ALA A 31 3.19 -26.38 -46.26
N ARG A 32 3.40 -25.06 -46.07
CA ARG A 32 3.60 -23.97 -47.06
C ARG A 32 2.36 -23.27 -47.63
N GLU A 33 2.15 -22.02 -47.18
CA GLU A 33 2.06 -20.84 -48.06
C GLU A 33 2.19 -19.53 -47.26
N GLN A 34 3.04 -18.63 -47.75
CA GLN A 34 3.21 -17.26 -47.28
C GLN A 34 2.09 -16.40 -47.85
N SER A 35 1.40 -15.63 -47.00
CA SER A 35 0.85 -14.33 -47.36
C SER A 35 0.64 -13.50 -46.10
N THR A 36 1.33 -12.36 -46.02
CA THR A 36 0.91 -11.22 -45.20
C THR A 36 -0.17 -10.47 -45.97
N PRO A 37 -1.19 -9.98 -45.26
CA PRO A 37 -1.40 -8.54 -45.26
C PRO A 37 -1.67 -7.97 -43.86
N GLU A 38 -1.36 -6.68 -43.78
CA GLU A 38 -1.51 -5.77 -42.65
C GLU A 38 -2.95 -5.67 -42.13
N GLY A 39 -3.05 -5.29 -40.85
CA GLY A 39 -4.24 -4.66 -40.28
C GLY A 39 -5.28 -5.64 -39.75
N HIS A 40 -5.35 -5.77 -38.43
CA HIS A 40 -6.61 -5.63 -37.66
C HIS A 40 -6.27 -5.72 -36.17
N HIS A 41 -6.25 -4.56 -35.52
CA HIS A 41 -6.35 -4.44 -34.07
C HIS A 41 -7.70 -5.01 -33.62
N ASN A 42 -7.75 -6.30 -33.33
CA ASN A 42 -8.86 -6.87 -32.57
C ASN A 42 -8.55 -6.68 -31.08
N HIS A 43 -8.99 -5.54 -30.55
CA HIS A 43 -9.28 -5.38 -29.13
C HIS A 43 -10.39 -6.39 -28.75
N GLN A 44 -10.01 -7.65 -28.49
CA GLN A 44 -10.88 -8.64 -27.84
C GLN A 44 -10.92 -8.34 -26.35
N ALA A 45 -11.61 -7.26 -25.98
CA ALA A 45 -11.89 -6.90 -24.60
C ALA A 45 -13.33 -6.43 -24.31
N PRO A 46 -14.15 -5.93 -25.26
CA PRO A 46 -15.53 -5.54 -24.94
C PRO A 46 -16.39 -6.73 -24.50
N VAL A 47 -16.09 -7.91 -25.03
CA VAL A 47 -16.92 -9.11 -24.86
C VAL A 47 -16.88 -9.65 -23.42
N LEU A 48 -15.78 -9.49 -22.67
CA LEU A 48 -15.69 -10.05 -21.32
C LEU A 48 -16.50 -9.24 -20.29
N ASP A 49 -16.53 -7.92 -20.42
CA ASP A 49 -17.23 -7.03 -19.47
C ASP A 49 -18.75 -7.03 -19.71
N GLU A 50 -19.18 -7.26 -20.96
CA GLU A 50 -20.59 -7.37 -21.35
C GLU A 50 -21.19 -8.75 -21.02
N LEU A 51 -20.34 -9.78 -20.85
CA LEU A 51 -20.72 -11.12 -20.40
C LEU A 51 -20.68 -11.28 -18.87
N MET A 52 -20.18 -10.29 -18.13
CA MET A 52 -20.20 -10.33 -16.67
C MET A 52 -21.62 -10.18 -16.15
N ASN A 53 -21.99 -11.05 -15.20
CA ASN A 53 -23.30 -10.93 -14.56
C ASN A 53 -23.40 -9.57 -13.81
N PRO A 54 -24.60 -8.99 -13.69
CA PRO A 54 -24.78 -7.68 -13.06
C PRO A 54 -24.31 -7.63 -11.60
N GLU A 55 -24.41 -8.75 -10.86
CA GLU A 55 -24.04 -8.83 -9.44
C GLU A 55 -22.52 -8.73 -9.25
N THR A 56 -21.73 -9.46 -10.05
CA THR A 56 -20.27 -9.41 -10.05
C THR A 56 -19.81 -8.01 -10.44
N ARG A 57 -20.43 -7.39 -11.44
CA ARG A 57 -20.10 -6.01 -11.82
C ARG A 57 -20.38 -5.02 -10.69
N ALA A 58 -21.52 -5.18 -9.99
CA ALA A 58 -21.85 -4.36 -8.84
C ALA A 58 -20.87 -4.56 -7.68
N LYS A 59 -20.43 -5.80 -7.44
CA LYS A 59 -19.40 -6.12 -6.43
C LYS A 59 -18.07 -5.44 -6.75
N LEU A 60 -17.55 -5.60 -7.97
CA LEU A 60 -16.28 -4.97 -8.36
C LEU A 60 -16.31 -3.44 -8.19
N LEU A 61 -17.43 -2.80 -8.55
CA LEU A 61 -17.60 -1.35 -8.35
C LEU A 61 -17.67 -0.96 -6.87
N ALA A 62 -18.19 -1.83 -6.00
CA ALA A 62 -18.21 -1.61 -4.56
C ALA A 62 -16.81 -1.76 -3.96
N ASP A 63 -16.11 -2.85 -4.30
CA ASP A 63 -14.73 -3.12 -3.87
C ASP A 63 -13.79 -1.98 -4.30
N LYS A 64 -14.00 -1.46 -5.52
CA LYS A 64 -13.27 -0.30 -6.05
C LYS A 64 -13.46 0.96 -5.19
N ARG A 65 -14.71 1.30 -4.87
CA ARG A 65 -15.03 2.47 -4.03
C ARG A 65 -14.47 2.32 -2.62
N GLU A 66 -14.48 1.10 -2.09
CA GLU A 66 -13.87 0.79 -0.80
C GLU A 66 -12.35 1.02 -0.83
N SER A 67 -11.64 0.48 -1.83
CA SER A 67 -10.20 0.70 -2.01
C SER A 67 -9.84 2.18 -2.10
N GLU A 68 -10.58 2.97 -2.89
CA GLU A 68 -10.40 4.41 -2.99
C GLU A 68 -10.60 5.11 -1.65
N PHE A 69 -11.71 4.81 -0.96
CA PHE A 69 -12.00 5.37 0.35
C PHE A 69 -10.91 5.05 1.38
N ASN A 70 -10.38 3.82 1.33
CA ASN A 70 -9.30 3.39 2.22
C ASN A 70 -8.05 4.23 2.03
N HIS A 71 -7.63 4.44 0.78
CA HIS A 71 -6.50 5.30 0.45
C HIS A 71 -6.74 6.73 0.89
N HIS A 72 -7.93 7.27 0.64
CA HIS A 72 -8.24 8.65 0.97
C HIS A 72 -8.20 8.89 2.47
N LEU A 73 -8.83 8.00 3.24
CA LEU A 73 -8.88 8.14 4.69
C LEU A 73 -7.51 7.91 5.34
N ALA A 74 -6.74 6.92 4.87
CA ALA A 74 -5.36 6.73 5.30
C ALA A 74 -4.49 7.95 4.96
N GLY A 75 -4.64 8.51 3.76
CA GLY A 75 -3.99 9.73 3.31
C GLY A 75 -4.28 10.93 4.21
N LEU A 76 -5.55 11.12 4.58
CA LEU A 76 -5.97 12.16 5.52
C LEU A 76 -5.25 12.01 6.87
N PHE A 77 -5.23 10.80 7.45
CA PHE A 77 -4.52 10.57 8.71
C PHE A 77 -3.02 10.88 8.62
N VAL A 78 -2.36 10.43 7.54
CA VAL A 78 -0.92 10.69 7.31
C VAL A 78 -0.65 12.19 7.14
N ALA A 79 -1.48 12.91 6.39
CA ALA A 79 -1.38 14.36 6.20
C ALA A 79 -1.55 15.12 7.51
N VAL A 80 -2.57 14.77 8.31
CA VAL A 80 -2.81 15.33 9.65
C VAL A 80 -1.60 15.06 10.55
N GLY A 81 -1.07 13.84 10.55
CA GLY A 81 0.11 13.49 11.34
C GLY A 81 1.32 14.37 10.98
N GLY A 82 1.63 14.49 9.69
CA GLY A 82 2.71 15.35 9.19
C GLY A 82 2.51 16.83 9.56
N ALA A 83 1.29 17.34 9.42
CA ALA A 83 0.95 18.70 9.80
C ALA A 83 1.23 18.96 11.29
N PHE A 84 0.76 18.10 12.19
CA PHE A 84 0.96 18.26 13.64
C PHE A 84 2.42 18.13 14.08
N ILE A 85 3.25 17.39 13.35
CA ILE A 85 4.70 17.37 13.58
C ILE A 85 5.31 18.76 13.34
N LEU A 86 4.94 19.43 12.23
CA LEU A 86 5.41 20.79 11.94
C LEU A 86 4.82 21.81 12.92
N LEU A 87 3.54 21.68 13.20
CA LEU A 87 2.78 22.60 14.05
C LEU A 87 3.25 22.58 15.51
N LYS A 88 3.85 21.47 15.97
CA LYS A 88 4.44 21.36 17.32
C LYS A 88 5.39 22.52 17.66
N ALA A 89 6.14 23.05 16.68
CA ALA A 89 7.05 24.17 16.90
C ALA A 89 6.31 25.50 17.17
N VAL A 90 5.09 25.64 16.66
CA VAL A 90 4.27 26.86 16.73
C VAL A 90 3.27 26.81 17.89
N LEU A 91 2.68 25.65 18.17
CA LEU A 91 1.68 25.46 19.24
C LEU A 91 2.23 25.62 20.66
N GLY A 92 3.55 25.54 20.83
CA GLY A 92 4.24 25.82 22.09
C GLY A 92 3.75 24.96 23.27
N LYS A 93 3.89 25.49 24.49
CA LYS A 93 3.48 24.79 25.74
C LYS A 93 1.97 24.75 25.98
N ARG A 94 1.17 25.48 25.19
CA ARG A 94 -0.28 25.62 25.45
C ARG A 94 -1.06 24.36 25.11
N TRP A 95 -0.61 23.58 24.13
CA TRP A 95 -1.30 22.38 23.66
C TRP A 95 -0.42 21.15 23.93
N THR A 96 -0.25 20.83 25.21
CA THR A 96 0.58 19.70 25.67
C THR A 96 0.12 18.35 25.11
N LEU A 97 -1.15 18.23 24.69
CA LEU A 97 -1.69 17.03 24.06
C LEU A 97 -1.47 16.97 22.55
N ALA A 98 -1.16 18.09 21.87
CA ALA A 98 -0.97 18.11 20.42
C ALA A 98 0.20 17.22 19.95
N LYS A 99 1.18 16.98 20.82
CA LYS A 99 2.28 16.04 20.55
C LYS A 99 1.83 14.59 20.38
N TYR A 100 0.63 14.21 20.83
CA TYR A 100 0.06 12.88 20.66
C TYR A 100 -0.76 12.72 19.39
N ILE A 101 -1.14 13.82 18.72
CA ILE A 101 -2.00 13.74 17.53
C ILE A 101 -1.29 12.98 16.40
N TRP A 102 -0.01 13.22 16.19
CA TRP A 102 0.71 12.58 15.10
C TRP A 102 0.91 11.06 15.28
N PRO A 103 1.27 10.48 16.46
CA PRO A 103 1.24 9.03 16.63
C PRO A 103 -0.19 8.50 16.67
N ALA A 104 -1.17 9.28 17.17
CA ALA A 104 -2.58 8.91 17.11
C ALA A 104 -3.05 8.72 15.68
N SER A 105 -2.61 9.56 14.74
CA SER A 105 -2.93 9.42 13.32
C SER A 105 -2.50 8.07 12.75
N PHE A 106 -1.29 7.61 13.08
CA PHE A 106 -0.81 6.29 12.66
C PHE A 106 -1.60 5.15 13.31
N LEU A 107 -1.92 5.27 14.61
CA LEU A 107 -2.76 4.30 15.30
C LEU A 107 -4.17 4.25 14.70
N ALA A 108 -4.79 5.40 14.47
CA ALA A 108 -6.13 5.51 13.88
C ALA A 108 -6.16 4.92 12.47
N SER A 109 -5.16 5.25 11.64
CA SER A 109 -5.01 4.66 10.31
C SER A 109 -4.78 3.15 10.36
N GLY A 110 -3.92 2.66 11.26
CA GLY A 110 -3.65 1.23 11.43
C GLY A 110 -4.87 0.46 11.94
N ILE A 111 -5.60 0.99 12.92
CA ILE A 111 -6.87 0.42 13.39
C ILE A 111 -7.89 0.41 12.25
N PHE A 112 -7.98 1.51 11.50
CA PHE A 112 -8.91 1.63 10.39
C PHE A 112 -8.65 0.55 9.33
N VAL A 113 -7.42 0.46 8.83
CA VAL A 113 -7.02 -0.54 7.82
C VAL A 113 -7.10 -1.96 8.39
N PHE A 114 -6.89 -2.15 9.70
CA PHE A 114 -7.05 -3.49 10.26
C PHE A 114 -8.50 -3.97 10.19
N VAL A 115 -9.45 -3.11 10.56
CA VAL A 115 -10.84 -3.49 10.84
C VAL A 115 -11.76 -3.26 9.64
N TRP A 116 -11.62 -2.17 8.90
CA TRP A 116 -12.61 -1.72 7.91
C TRP A 116 -12.10 -1.63 6.47
N SER A 117 -10.83 -1.91 6.17
CA SER A 117 -10.35 -1.81 4.78
C SER A 117 -10.88 -2.89 3.85
N ASP A 118 -11.35 -4.01 4.39
CA ASP A 118 -11.79 -5.15 3.59
C ASP A 118 -13.13 -5.62 4.18
N THR A 119 -14.23 -4.94 3.84
CA THR A 119 -15.54 -5.29 4.41
C THR A 119 -16.09 -6.60 3.86
N GLU A 120 -15.44 -7.21 2.87
CA GLU A 120 -15.69 -8.60 2.48
C GLU A 120 -15.38 -9.61 3.59
N LEU A 121 -14.56 -9.25 4.58
CA LEU A 121 -14.23 -10.12 5.72
C LEU A 121 -15.33 -10.15 6.78
N TRP A 122 -15.53 -11.32 7.39
CA TRP A 122 -16.33 -11.45 8.61
C TRP A 122 -15.79 -10.50 9.72
N PRO A 123 -16.65 -9.77 10.47
CA PRO A 123 -18.10 -9.92 10.57
C PRO A 123 -18.93 -9.09 9.58
N PHE A 124 -18.29 -8.32 8.70
CA PHE A 124 -18.99 -7.42 7.78
C PHE A 124 -19.44 -8.14 6.51
N GLY A 125 -18.61 -9.05 6.02
CA GLY A 125 -18.89 -9.91 4.87
C GLY A 125 -18.90 -11.40 5.23
N ASP A 126 -19.02 -12.22 4.20
CA ASP A 126 -19.10 -13.67 4.29
C ASP A 126 -17.74 -14.37 4.24
N ARG A 127 -16.69 -13.67 3.77
CA ARG A 127 -15.36 -14.24 3.58
C ARG A 127 -14.64 -14.47 4.89
N GLN A 128 -14.04 -15.66 5.02
CA GLN A 128 -13.30 -16.03 6.22
C GLN A 128 -11.87 -15.47 6.19
N TRP A 129 -11.38 -15.02 7.34
CA TRP A 129 -10.06 -14.37 7.48
C TRP A 129 -8.90 -15.21 6.92
N LEU A 130 -8.81 -16.48 7.31
CA LEU A 130 -7.68 -17.32 6.92
C LEU A 130 -7.65 -17.58 5.41
N GLU A 131 -8.83 -17.80 4.82
CA GLU A 131 -8.98 -17.99 3.38
C GLU A 131 -8.55 -16.73 2.62
N ALA A 132 -9.04 -15.55 3.04
CA ALA A 132 -8.73 -14.28 2.42
C ALA A 132 -7.24 -13.94 2.52
N LEU A 133 -6.61 -14.14 3.69
CA LEU A 133 -5.18 -13.87 3.87
C LEU A 133 -4.27 -14.77 3.02
N GLN A 134 -4.75 -15.96 2.63
CA GLN A 134 -3.99 -16.90 1.80
C GLN A 134 -4.19 -16.67 0.30
N HIS A 135 -5.38 -16.22 -0.11
CA HIS A 135 -5.76 -16.19 -1.52
C HIS A 135 -6.01 -14.79 -2.07
N ASN A 136 -6.14 -13.76 -1.23
CA ASN A 136 -6.28 -12.37 -1.62
C ASN A 136 -5.04 -11.58 -1.18
N ARG A 137 -4.22 -11.17 -2.16
CA ARG A 137 -2.97 -10.44 -1.90
C ARG A 137 -3.22 -9.03 -1.41
N GLU A 138 -4.28 -8.38 -1.87
CA GLU A 138 -4.68 -7.05 -1.46
C GLU A 138 -5.02 -7.02 0.04
N VAL A 139 -5.89 -7.94 0.47
CA VAL A 139 -6.25 -8.11 1.90
C VAL A 139 -5.01 -8.38 2.75
N LEU A 140 -4.14 -9.31 2.31
CA LEU A 140 -2.91 -9.63 3.03
C LEU A 140 -2.03 -8.37 3.20
N GLN A 141 -1.86 -7.60 2.13
CA GLN A 141 -1.05 -6.37 2.16
C GLN A 141 -1.69 -5.30 3.04
N HIS A 142 -3.02 -5.10 3.00
CA HIS A 142 -3.73 -4.21 3.91
C HIS A 142 -3.46 -4.59 5.37
N LYS A 143 -3.53 -5.87 5.74
CA LYS A 143 -3.26 -6.30 7.12
C LYS A 143 -1.79 -6.14 7.52
N ILE A 144 -0.86 -6.36 6.59
CA ILE A 144 0.56 -6.05 6.85
C ILE A 144 0.74 -4.54 7.09
N PHE A 145 0.19 -3.68 6.23
CA PHE A 145 0.26 -2.22 6.41
C PHE A 145 -0.38 -1.77 7.71
N ALA A 146 -1.54 -2.34 8.08
CA ALA A 146 -2.19 -2.06 9.35
C ALA A 146 -1.27 -2.37 10.54
N VAL A 147 -0.63 -3.55 10.56
CA VAL A 147 0.32 -3.94 11.62
C VAL A 147 1.54 -3.01 11.65
N LEU A 148 2.07 -2.63 10.48
CA LEU A 148 3.18 -1.67 10.38
C LEU A 148 2.79 -0.31 10.98
N LEU A 149 1.61 0.22 10.65
CA LEU A 149 1.09 1.49 11.15
C LEU A 149 0.81 1.44 12.66
N LEU A 150 0.21 0.35 13.15
CA LEU A 150 -0.02 0.14 14.59
C LEU A 150 1.29 0.07 15.37
N GLY A 151 2.27 -0.67 14.88
CA GLY A 151 3.60 -0.78 15.50
C GLY A 151 4.32 0.57 15.51
N LEU A 152 4.29 1.29 14.38
CA LEU A 152 4.85 2.62 14.24
C LEU A 152 4.21 3.62 15.21
N GLY A 153 2.88 3.73 15.18
CA GLY A 153 2.12 4.62 16.04
C GLY A 153 2.36 4.32 17.52
N SER A 154 2.42 3.05 17.90
CA SER A 154 2.70 2.62 19.28
C SER A 154 4.10 3.02 19.74
N ILE A 155 5.13 2.78 18.92
CA ILE A 155 6.52 3.14 19.27
C ILE A 155 6.67 4.65 19.41
N GLU A 156 6.13 5.42 18.46
CA GLU A 156 6.21 6.87 18.51
C GLU A 156 5.38 7.46 19.65
N TRP A 157 4.26 6.81 20.02
CA TRP A 157 3.52 7.17 21.22
C TRP A 157 4.39 7.01 22.48
N LEU A 158 5.14 5.92 22.59
CA LEU A 158 6.06 5.69 23.70
C LEU A 158 7.25 6.66 23.69
N HIS A 159 7.73 7.11 22.52
CA HIS A 159 8.72 8.19 22.43
C HIS A 159 8.14 9.52 22.93
N VAL A 160 6.91 9.85 22.55
CA VAL A 160 6.22 11.08 23.02
C VAL A 160 5.96 11.07 24.54
N LYS A 161 5.79 9.87 25.13
CA LYS A 161 5.71 9.65 26.59
C LYS A 161 7.08 9.58 27.29
N GLU A 162 8.19 9.57 26.54
CA GLU A 162 9.55 9.44 27.06
C GLU A 162 9.81 8.12 27.82
N THR A 163 8.99 7.09 27.59
CA THR A 163 9.13 5.79 28.25
C THR A 163 10.11 4.86 27.55
N LEU A 164 10.28 5.02 26.22
CA LEU A 164 11.19 4.20 25.43
C LEU A 164 12.55 4.90 25.27
N LYS A 165 13.57 4.39 25.98
CA LYS A 165 14.92 5.00 26.05
C LYS A 165 15.96 4.35 25.14
N ALA A 166 15.65 3.20 24.54
CA ALA A 166 16.61 2.43 23.76
C ALA A 166 17.00 3.18 22.47
N GLY A 167 18.30 3.39 22.22
CA GLY A 167 18.76 4.19 21.08
C GLY A 167 18.33 3.64 19.71
N TRP A 168 18.30 2.31 19.54
CA TRP A 168 17.87 1.66 18.30
C TRP A 168 16.42 1.97 17.92
N SER A 169 15.56 2.28 18.90
CA SER A 169 14.14 2.53 18.65
C SER A 169 13.88 3.75 17.76
N ARG A 170 14.81 4.72 17.73
CA ARG A 170 14.72 5.90 16.85
C ARG A 170 14.82 5.56 15.36
N LEU A 171 15.45 4.43 15.04
CA LEU A 171 15.61 3.96 13.67
C LEU A 171 14.45 3.08 13.20
N VAL A 172 13.51 2.72 14.10
CA VAL A 172 12.36 1.89 13.74
C VAL A 172 11.48 2.61 12.72
N PHE A 173 11.11 3.87 12.96
CA PHE A 173 10.29 4.59 11.98
C PHE A 173 10.97 4.71 10.62
N PRO A 174 12.23 5.20 10.50
CA PRO A 174 12.94 5.22 9.23
C PRO A 174 12.90 3.86 8.51
N ALA A 175 13.18 2.77 9.25
CA ALA A 175 13.20 1.43 8.70
C ALA A 175 11.81 0.97 8.22
N LEU A 176 10.76 1.17 9.04
CA LEU A 176 9.39 0.78 8.68
C LEU A 176 8.83 1.63 7.54
N ALA A 177 9.17 2.92 7.47
CA ALA A 177 8.79 3.79 6.36
C ALA A 177 9.40 3.29 5.04
N ILE A 178 10.69 2.93 5.02
CA ILE A 178 11.35 2.38 3.84
C ILE A 178 10.77 1.01 3.48
N ALA A 179 10.61 0.11 4.46
CA ALA A 179 10.08 -1.23 4.23
C ALA A 179 8.63 -1.18 3.70
N GLY A 180 7.77 -0.35 4.28
CA GLY A 180 6.41 -0.13 3.81
C GLY A 180 6.37 0.47 2.40
N SER A 181 7.28 1.40 2.09
CA SER A 181 7.38 1.99 0.75
C SER A 181 7.82 0.98 -0.31
N ILE A 182 8.74 0.07 0.03
CA ILE A 182 9.13 -1.04 -0.86
C ILE A 182 7.95 -1.99 -1.05
N LEU A 183 7.22 -2.33 0.01
CA LEU A 183 6.04 -3.19 -0.07
C LEU A 183 4.97 -2.58 -1.00
N LEU A 184 4.80 -1.26 -0.95
CA LEU A 184 3.83 -0.51 -1.77
C LEU A 184 4.09 -0.65 -3.28
N LEU A 185 5.33 -0.83 -3.72
CA LEU A 185 5.67 -1.08 -5.13
C LEU A 185 5.03 -2.37 -5.69
N PHE A 186 4.69 -3.30 -4.80
CA PHE A 186 4.07 -4.57 -5.13
C PHE A 186 2.61 -4.63 -4.67
N HIS A 187 2.04 -3.51 -4.22
CA HIS A 187 0.65 -3.44 -3.84
C HIS A 187 -0.24 -3.47 -5.09
N GLN A 188 -1.25 -4.34 -5.08
CA GLN A 188 -2.13 -4.59 -6.21
C GLN A 188 -3.59 -4.47 -5.80
N HIS A 189 -4.43 -4.03 -6.75
CA HIS A 189 -5.87 -3.93 -6.62
C HIS A 189 -6.53 -4.84 -7.65
N GLU A 190 -7.30 -5.83 -7.21
CA GLU A 190 -7.89 -6.82 -8.13
C GLU A 190 -9.21 -6.33 -8.73
N SER A 191 -9.94 -5.48 -8.02
CA SER A 191 -11.29 -4.98 -8.36
C SER A 191 -11.38 -4.24 -9.71
N GLY A 192 -10.35 -3.47 -10.06
CA GLY A 192 -10.28 -2.67 -11.29
C GLY A 192 -9.72 -3.41 -12.52
N MET A 193 -9.25 -4.66 -12.37
CA MET A 193 -8.47 -5.39 -13.39
C MET A 193 -9.34 -6.03 -14.50
N HIS A 194 -10.41 -5.37 -14.92
CA HIS A 194 -11.39 -5.89 -15.86
C HIS A 194 -11.76 -4.85 -16.94
N GLY A 195 -12.33 -5.31 -18.05
CA GLY A 195 -12.77 -4.43 -19.16
C GLY A 195 -11.67 -4.02 -20.14
N ALA A 196 -12.01 -3.17 -21.12
CA ALA A 196 -11.10 -2.78 -22.21
C ALA A 196 -9.92 -1.90 -21.76
N ASP A 197 -10.12 -1.10 -20.71
CA ASP A 197 -9.18 -0.08 -20.27
C ASP A 197 -8.28 -0.54 -19.10
N HIS A 198 -8.37 -1.81 -18.70
CA HIS A 198 -7.64 -2.35 -17.54
C HIS A 198 -6.12 -2.13 -17.62
N MET A 199 -5.51 -2.18 -18.81
CA MET A 199 -4.07 -1.90 -18.97
C MET A 199 -3.70 -0.45 -18.69
N GLU A 200 -4.52 0.52 -19.13
CA GLU A 200 -4.30 1.93 -18.82
C GLU A 200 -4.47 2.18 -17.31
N LEU A 201 -5.51 1.59 -16.73
CA LEU A 201 -5.77 1.68 -15.31
C LEU A 201 -4.59 1.14 -14.49
N MET A 202 -4.03 0.01 -14.89
CA MET A 202 -2.87 -0.55 -14.20
C MET A 202 -1.61 0.28 -14.30
N ALA A 203 -1.35 0.86 -15.47
CA ALA A 203 -0.25 1.81 -15.61
C ALA A 203 -0.43 3.02 -14.67
N ARG A 204 -1.66 3.53 -14.54
CA ARG A 204 -2.00 4.63 -13.63
C ARG A 204 -1.77 4.25 -12.17
N ILE A 205 -2.39 3.18 -11.69
CA ILE A 205 -2.24 2.69 -10.30
C ILE A 205 -0.76 2.46 -9.98
N GLN A 206 -0.02 1.79 -10.87
CA GLN A 206 1.41 1.54 -10.68
C GLN A 206 2.23 2.84 -10.62
N SER A 207 1.90 3.84 -11.46
CA SER A 207 2.56 5.14 -11.42
C SER A 207 2.29 5.91 -10.11
N GLN A 208 1.08 5.76 -9.57
CA GLN A 208 0.69 6.33 -8.28
C GLN A 208 1.46 5.64 -7.15
N HIS A 209 1.46 4.30 -7.08
CA HIS A 209 2.23 3.53 -6.09
C HIS A 209 3.73 3.80 -6.15
N LEU A 210 4.29 3.94 -7.36
CA LEU A 210 5.70 4.32 -7.53
C LEU A 210 5.97 5.71 -6.93
N SER A 211 5.10 6.68 -7.20
CA SER A 211 5.23 8.03 -6.65
C SER A 211 5.16 8.03 -5.12
N TYR A 212 4.24 7.25 -4.57
CA TYR A 212 4.06 7.10 -3.12
C TYR A 212 5.29 6.43 -2.49
N ALA A 213 5.81 5.38 -3.12
CA ALA A 213 7.01 4.67 -2.66
C ALA A 213 8.26 5.57 -2.66
N VAL A 214 8.47 6.37 -3.71
CA VAL A 214 9.60 7.32 -3.78
C VAL A 214 9.52 8.33 -2.63
N ILE A 215 8.34 8.92 -2.40
CA ILE A 215 8.16 9.88 -1.30
C ILE A 215 8.31 9.19 0.06
N GLY A 216 7.76 7.99 0.22
CA GLY A 216 7.85 7.20 1.44
C GLY A 216 9.29 6.81 1.80
N ILE A 217 10.10 6.40 0.82
CA ILE A 217 11.55 6.21 0.98
C ILE A 217 12.20 7.52 1.40
N GLY A 218 11.83 8.63 0.75
CA GLY A 218 12.28 9.98 1.10
C GLY A 218 11.97 10.35 2.57
N ILE A 219 10.77 10.02 3.06
CA ILE A 219 10.39 10.21 4.47
C ILE A 219 11.33 9.41 5.39
N GLY A 220 11.55 8.13 5.08
CA GLY A 220 12.41 7.26 5.87
C GLY A 220 13.86 7.75 5.92
N VAL A 221 14.42 8.11 4.77
CA VAL A 221 15.79 8.65 4.66
C VAL A 221 15.90 9.98 5.40
N ALA A 222 14.98 10.92 5.18
CA ALA A 222 15.01 12.22 5.83
C ALA A 222 14.85 12.10 7.36
N LYS A 223 13.94 11.26 7.86
CA LYS A 223 13.81 11.02 9.29
C LYS A 223 15.07 10.36 9.85
N GLY A 224 15.59 9.33 9.19
CA GLY A 224 16.82 8.65 9.59
C GLY A 224 18.00 9.60 9.71
N ALA A 225 18.19 10.48 8.71
CA ALA A 225 19.23 11.50 8.74
C ALA A 225 19.07 12.50 9.91
N ALA A 226 17.83 12.87 10.23
CA ALA A 226 17.53 13.75 11.37
C ALA A 226 17.83 13.09 12.73
N GLU A 227 17.55 11.79 12.87
CA GLU A 227 17.82 10.99 14.08
C GLU A 227 19.31 10.71 14.28
N LEU A 228 20.02 10.40 13.19
CA LEU A 228 21.48 10.19 13.19
C LEU A 228 22.28 11.49 13.28
N ARG A 229 21.60 12.65 13.28
CA ARG A 229 22.21 13.99 13.42
C ARG A 229 23.26 14.29 12.36
N ILE A 230 23.01 13.85 11.13
CA ILE A 230 23.84 14.19 9.96
C ILE A 230 23.83 15.73 9.75
N SER A 231 24.88 16.27 9.11
CA SER A 231 24.93 17.68 8.71
C SER A 231 23.64 18.07 7.96
N GLY A 232 23.06 19.23 8.28
CA GLY A 232 21.74 19.61 7.76
C GLY A 232 20.55 19.08 8.57
N ARG A 233 20.74 18.54 9.77
CA ARG A 233 19.67 18.04 10.67
C ARG A 233 18.42 18.91 10.73
N LYS A 234 18.56 20.25 10.80
CA LYS A 234 17.41 21.18 10.85
C LYS A 234 16.54 21.13 9.58
N ILE A 235 17.17 20.91 8.42
CA ILE A 235 16.49 20.75 7.13
C ILE A 235 15.75 19.42 7.15
N PHE A 236 16.44 18.32 7.46
CA PHE A 236 15.84 17.00 7.51
C PHE A 236 14.66 16.93 8.49
N ALA A 237 14.79 17.53 9.68
CA ALA A 237 13.73 17.59 10.69
C ALA A 237 12.44 18.30 10.21
N LYS A 238 12.54 19.18 9.21
CA LYS A 238 11.38 19.80 8.54
C LYS A 238 10.96 19.04 7.28
N LEU A 239 11.91 18.42 6.58
CA LEU A 239 11.66 17.75 5.31
C LEU A 239 10.78 16.51 5.48
N TRP A 240 11.08 15.62 6.43
CA TRP A 240 10.31 14.38 6.58
C TRP A 240 8.81 14.60 6.87
N PRO A 241 8.35 15.55 7.71
CA PRO A 241 6.93 15.79 7.87
C PRO A 241 6.31 16.52 6.67
N MET A 242 7.06 17.35 5.93
CA MET A 242 6.56 17.92 4.67
C MET A 242 6.32 16.83 3.63
N LEU A 243 7.23 15.85 3.52
CA LEU A 243 7.05 14.69 2.67
C LEU A 243 5.88 13.81 3.12
N MET A 244 5.64 13.66 4.44
CA MET A 244 4.43 13.00 4.93
C MET A 244 3.15 13.72 4.51
N ILE A 245 3.11 15.04 4.59
CA ILE A 245 1.96 15.82 4.12
C ILE A 245 1.75 15.59 2.62
N ALA A 246 2.82 15.65 1.82
CA ALA A 246 2.75 15.37 0.39
C ALA A 246 2.23 13.96 0.10
N LEU A 247 2.76 12.93 0.79
CA LEU A 247 2.28 11.55 0.66
C LEU A 247 0.80 11.42 1.03
N GLY A 248 0.38 12.03 2.15
CA GLY A 248 -1.02 12.01 2.58
C GLY A 248 -1.94 12.69 1.57
N ILE A 249 -1.53 13.80 0.97
CA ILE A 249 -2.26 14.47 -0.11
C ILE A 249 -2.37 13.56 -1.33
N LEU A 250 -1.28 12.95 -1.77
CA LEU A 250 -1.31 12.06 -2.92
C LEU A 250 -2.25 10.87 -2.70
N LEU A 251 -2.23 10.27 -1.51
CA LEU A 251 -3.15 9.19 -1.13
C LEU A 251 -4.63 9.65 -1.15
N MET A 252 -4.93 10.89 -0.74
CA MET A 252 -6.27 11.49 -0.86
C MET A 252 -6.76 11.70 -2.29
N PHE A 253 -5.85 11.68 -3.27
CA PHE A 253 -6.18 11.74 -4.70
C PHE A 253 -5.92 10.40 -5.41
N TYR A 254 -5.79 9.31 -4.65
CA TYR A 254 -5.74 7.98 -5.23
C TYR A 254 -7.03 7.69 -6.02
N HIS A 255 -6.90 7.05 -7.17
CA HIS A 255 -8.04 6.72 -8.02
C HIS A 255 -7.69 5.45 -8.78
N GLU A 256 -8.62 4.51 -8.77
CA GLU A 256 -8.57 3.28 -9.55
C GLU A 256 -9.74 3.20 -10.53
#